data_AF-A0A2T9ZA81-F1
#
_entry.id   AF-A0A2T9ZA81-F1
#
_cell.length_a   1.000
_cell.length_b   1.000
_cell.length_c   1.000
_cell.angle_alpha   90.00
_cell.angle_beta   90.00
_cell.angle_gamma   90.00
#
_symmetry.space_group_name_H-M   'P 1'
#
loop_
_entity.id
_entity.type
_entity.pdbx_description
1 polymer ?
#
loop_
_entity_poly.entity_id
_entity_poly.type
_entity_poly.pdbx_seq_one_letter_code
_entity_poly.pdbx_strand_id
1 'polypeptide(L)'
;MLCSTLKMNGIFVAEFIEHESPLRTDDLQVCVYFYGLSYMLKYQGGGVHGNAILSKFDMVGSVDSHDTQPYNWDRDGDKLGEPRNGARYILSAKIKPWMDKPEVLVYNTHFECFTGVSGRIGQFSDLVQMSFKEKESFPHQLVFGDMNTFAHSIARLSPKYCCDMYRFRSIFLSEPEFWYLKIFGKNGLLKQNKTEEYTLYEKTLHLYDPYDPISDYTIENHMGLMKAKVDWTFVSGFNVNSFCTLNDHFLFSDHKLLCLDLTLGDPKTCAQKHRIQVEQRYNSVRNRYHSKVAIALATVCGLASLFFKSASSS
;
A
#
# COMPACT_ATOMS: atom_id res chain seq x y z
N MET A 1 -20.54 17.26 -3.90
CA MET A 1 -21.29 17.13 -2.63
C MET A 1 -20.36 17.02 -1.43
N LEU A 2 -19.42 16.05 -1.41
CA LEU A 2 -18.50 15.81 -0.29
C LEU A 2 -17.73 17.06 0.22
N CYS A 3 -17.00 17.74 -0.67
CA CYS A 3 -16.22 18.95 -0.32
C CYS A 3 -17.09 20.06 0.31
N SER A 4 -18.30 20.27 -0.21
CA SER A 4 -19.25 21.24 0.34
C SER A 4 -19.72 20.85 1.73
N THR A 5 -20.01 19.56 1.96
CA THR A 5 -20.43 19.04 3.27
C THR A 5 -19.32 19.18 4.30
N LEU A 6 -18.08 18.84 3.92
CA LEU A 6 -16.91 18.91 4.79
C LEU A 6 -16.34 20.33 4.93
N LYS A 7 -16.80 21.28 4.11
CA LYS A 7 -16.24 22.65 3.99
C LYS A 7 -14.73 22.60 3.73
N MET A 8 -14.35 21.82 2.73
CA MET A 8 -12.95 21.61 2.33
C MET A 8 -12.78 21.86 0.84
N ASN A 9 -11.58 22.28 0.45
CA ASN A 9 -11.10 22.22 -0.92
C ASN A 9 -10.86 20.76 -1.31
N GLY A 10 -11.08 20.41 -2.56
CA GLY A 10 -10.89 19.05 -3.06
C GLY A 10 -10.29 19.04 -4.47
N ILE A 11 -9.33 18.15 -4.68
CA ILE A 11 -8.89 17.73 -6.01
C ILE A 11 -9.16 16.24 -6.16
N PHE A 12 -9.53 15.84 -7.38
CA PHE A 12 -9.85 14.46 -7.71
C PHE A 12 -9.28 14.14 -9.09
N VAL A 13 -8.67 12.96 -9.22
CA VAL A 13 -8.32 12.39 -10.51
C VAL A 13 -9.14 11.14 -10.72
N ALA A 14 -9.81 11.05 -11.86
CA ALA A 14 -10.42 9.82 -12.34
C ALA A 14 -9.32 8.91 -12.89
N GLU A 15 -9.08 7.78 -12.23
CA GLU A 15 -8.17 6.74 -12.72
C GLU A 15 -8.86 5.85 -13.75
N PHE A 16 -10.08 5.40 -13.42
CA PHE A 16 -10.87 4.53 -14.29
C PHE A 16 -12.30 4.99 -14.43
N ILE A 17 -12.84 4.74 -15.62
CA ILE A 17 -14.27 4.63 -15.86
C ILE A 17 -14.58 3.15 -15.95
N GLU A 18 -15.35 2.63 -15.00
CA GLU A 18 -15.79 1.25 -14.97
C GLU A 18 -17.12 1.11 -15.74
N HIS A 19 -17.12 0.22 -16.72
CA HIS A 19 -18.29 -0.11 -17.53
C HIS A 19 -19.13 -1.18 -16.85
N GLU A 20 -20.30 -1.46 -17.42
CA GLU A 20 -21.15 -2.54 -16.93
C GLU A 20 -20.38 -3.87 -16.88
N SER A 21 -20.43 -4.52 -15.71
CA SER A 21 -19.71 -5.75 -15.43
C SER A 21 -20.69 -6.92 -15.32
N PRO A 22 -20.43 -8.06 -15.99
CA PRO A 22 -21.25 -9.26 -15.83
C PRO A 22 -21.16 -9.88 -14.43
N LEU A 23 -20.19 -9.47 -13.61
CA LEU A 23 -20.07 -9.92 -12.21
C LEU A 23 -21.10 -9.24 -11.29
N ARG A 24 -21.77 -8.20 -11.77
CA ARG A 24 -22.69 -7.35 -10.99
C ARG A 24 -24.10 -7.50 -11.54
N THR A 25 -24.61 -8.73 -11.54
CA THR A 25 -26.02 -9.01 -11.86
C THR A 25 -26.92 -8.56 -10.71
N ASP A 26 -28.09 -8.00 -11.04
CA ASP A 26 -29.11 -7.58 -10.07
C ASP A 26 -29.54 -8.68 -9.08
N ASP A 27 -29.26 -9.95 -9.37
CA ASP A 27 -29.62 -11.13 -8.56
C ASP A 27 -28.67 -11.40 -7.39
N LEU A 28 -27.48 -10.79 -7.39
CA LEU A 28 -26.50 -10.88 -6.29
C LEU A 28 -26.86 -9.82 -5.25
N GLN A 29 -28.04 -9.95 -4.66
CA GLN A 29 -28.51 -9.07 -3.60
C GLN A 29 -28.10 -9.66 -2.26
N VAL A 30 -27.06 -9.10 -1.64
CA VAL A 30 -26.75 -9.50 -0.26
C VAL A 30 -27.71 -8.77 0.66
N CYS A 31 -28.65 -9.53 1.20
CA CYS A 31 -29.56 -9.08 2.24
C CYS A 31 -28.77 -9.02 3.55
N VAL A 32 -28.35 -7.83 3.96
CA VAL A 32 -27.66 -7.64 5.24
C VAL A 32 -28.69 -7.30 6.30
N TYR A 33 -28.77 -8.14 7.33
CA TYR A 33 -29.63 -7.88 8.50
C TYR A 33 -28.82 -7.16 9.57
N PHE A 34 -29.21 -5.91 9.87
CA PHE A 34 -28.61 -5.12 10.94
C PHE A 34 -29.73 -4.53 11.81
N TYR A 35 -29.71 -4.80 13.12
CA TYR A 35 -30.73 -4.35 14.08
C TYR A 35 -32.19 -4.67 13.69
N GLY A 36 -32.43 -5.82 13.06
CA GLY A 36 -33.78 -6.23 12.63
C GLY A 36 -34.29 -5.52 11.37
N LEU A 37 -33.47 -4.68 10.72
CA LEU A 37 -33.74 -4.10 9.41
C LEU A 37 -32.95 -4.83 8.34
N SER A 38 -33.64 -5.19 7.26
CA SER A 38 -33.04 -5.75 6.05
C SER A 38 -32.60 -4.60 5.15
N TYR A 39 -31.31 -4.55 4.83
CA TYR A 39 -30.76 -3.63 3.84
C TYR A 39 -30.40 -4.39 2.59
N MET A 40 -30.87 -3.83 1.48
CA MET A 40 -30.65 -4.30 0.14
C MET A 40 -29.40 -3.60 -0.42
N LEU A 41 -28.23 -4.21 -0.25
CA LEU A 41 -27.00 -3.71 -0.86
C LEU A 41 -26.93 -4.23 -2.30
N LYS A 42 -27.26 -3.39 -3.27
CA LYS A 42 -26.79 -3.63 -4.64
C LYS A 42 -25.26 -3.58 -4.58
N TYR A 43 -24.57 -4.61 -5.09
CA TYR A 43 -23.13 -4.52 -5.31
C TYR A 43 -22.88 -3.26 -6.13
N GLN A 44 -22.17 -2.29 -5.52
CA GLN A 44 -21.89 -1.03 -6.18
C GLN A 44 -21.06 -1.34 -7.42
N GLY A 45 -21.64 -0.97 -8.57
CA GLY A 45 -21.34 -1.45 -9.90
C GLY A 45 -21.13 -0.33 -10.89
N GLY A 46 -19.93 -0.18 -11.45
CA GLY A 46 -19.66 0.87 -12.44
C GLY A 46 -19.44 2.25 -11.85
N GLY A 47 -19.05 3.19 -12.72
CA GLY A 47 -18.83 4.59 -12.37
C GLY A 47 -17.37 5.01 -12.49
N VAL A 48 -16.94 5.94 -11.62
CA VAL A 48 -15.60 6.53 -11.69
C VAL A 48 -14.81 6.14 -10.45
N HIS A 49 -13.65 5.55 -10.67
CA HIS A 49 -12.68 5.21 -9.64
C HIS A 49 -11.55 6.21 -9.69
N GLY A 50 -10.99 6.56 -8.53
CA GLY A 50 -9.79 7.36 -8.52
C GLY A 50 -9.38 7.87 -7.15
N ASN A 51 -8.45 8.82 -7.16
CA ASN A 51 -7.84 9.35 -5.96
C ASN A 51 -8.36 10.77 -5.68
N ALA A 52 -8.52 11.08 -4.40
CA ALA A 52 -8.90 12.43 -3.94
C ALA A 52 -7.92 12.94 -2.90
N ILE A 53 -7.67 14.25 -2.89
CA ILE A 53 -7.04 14.95 -1.78
C ILE A 53 -7.99 16.06 -1.35
N LEU A 54 -8.31 16.10 -0.06
CA LEU A 54 -9.15 17.14 0.55
C LEU A 54 -8.33 17.93 1.56
N SER A 55 -8.53 19.24 1.62
CA SER A 55 -7.81 20.13 2.53
C SER A 55 -8.71 21.26 3.01
N LYS A 56 -8.52 21.70 4.26
CA LYS A 56 -9.11 22.96 4.77
C LYS A 56 -8.37 24.19 4.28
N PHE A 57 -7.19 23.99 3.71
CA PHE A 57 -6.31 25.05 3.23
C PHE A 57 -6.32 25.13 1.71
N ASP A 58 -5.86 26.25 1.19
CA ASP A 58 -5.67 26.42 -0.24
C ASP A 58 -4.62 25.45 -0.76
N MET A 59 -4.88 24.91 -1.94
CA MET A 59 -4.01 23.93 -2.57
C MET A 59 -4.05 24.00 -4.09
N VAL A 60 -2.93 23.64 -4.71
CA VAL A 60 -2.79 23.50 -6.15
C VAL A 60 -2.51 22.03 -6.46
N GLY A 61 -3.40 21.41 -7.23
CA GLY A 61 -3.29 20.01 -7.62
C GLY A 61 -2.49 19.80 -8.90
N SER A 62 -1.83 18.66 -9.01
CA SER A 62 -1.24 18.12 -10.23
C SER A 62 -1.46 16.62 -10.31
N VAL A 63 -1.36 16.07 -11.52
CA VAL A 63 -1.54 14.64 -11.79
C VAL A 63 -0.42 14.21 -12.71
N ASP A 64 0.22 13.09 -12.38
CA ASP A 64 1.25 12.46 -13.18
C ASP A 64 0.88 10.99 -13.41
N SER A 65 1.31 10.44 -14.55
CA SER A 65 1.16 9.02 -14.85
C SER A 65 2.30 8.23 -14.22
N HIS A 66 2.00 7.00 -13.77
CA HIS A 66 3.06 6.01 -13.55
C HIS A 66 3.64 5.60 -14.90
N ASP A 67 4.97 5.54 -15.00
CA ASP A 67 5.67 4.91 -16.13
C ASP A 67 5.39 3.40 -16.14
N THR A 68 5.23 2.82 -14.94
CA THR A 68 4.83 1.43 -14.75
C THR A 68 3.30 1.29 -14.69
N GLN A 69 2.69 0.80 -15.78
CA GLN A 69 1.28 0.40 -15.84
C GLN A 69 1.19 -1.14 -16.00
N PRO A 70 1.20 -1.92 -14.91
CA PRO A 70 1.40 -3.36 -14.99
C PRO A 70 0.19 -4.13 -15.53
N TYR A 71 -0.97 -3.47 -15.64
CA TYR A 71 -2.17 -4.03 -16.23
C TYR A 71 -2.78 -3.04 -17.22
N ASN A 72 -3.16 -3.51 -18.40
CA ASN A 72 -3.81 -2.68 -19.42
C ASN A 72 -5.32 -2.91 -19.36
N TRP A 73 -6.02 -2.01 -18.68
CA TRP A 73 -7.47 -2.14 -18.45
C TRP A 73 -8.29 -2.06 -19.72
N ASP A 74 -7.97 -1.12 -20.62
CA ASP A 74 -8.65 -0.93 -21.90
C ASP A 74 -8.61 -2.20 -22.77
N ARG A 75 -7.52 -2.97 -22.69
CA ARG A 75 -7.34 -4.21 -23.47
C ARG A 75 -7.80 -5.46 -22.73
N ASP A 76 -7.51 -5.55 -21.43
CA ASP A 76 -7.57 -6.80 -20.68
C ASP A 76 -8.68 -6.83 -19.62
N GLY A 77 -9.35 -5.71 -19.32
CA GLY A 77 -10.38 -5.61 -18.27
C GLY A 77 -11.52 -6.63 -18.42
N ASP A 78 -11.93 -6.92 -19.66
CA ASP A 78 -12.94 -7.95 -19.96
C ASP A 78 -12.55 -9.34 -19.45
N LYS A 79 -11.25 -9.68 -19.45
CA LYS A 79 -10.75 -10.99 -18.98
C LYS A 79 -10.94 -11.18 -17.48
N LEU A 80 -11.10 -10.08 -16.74
CA LEU A 80 -11.40 -10.09 -15.31
C LEU A 80 -12.90 -10.00 -15.04
N GLY A 81 -13.73 -9.78 -16.07
CA GLY A 81 -15.15 -9.49 -15.92
C GLY A 81 -15.40 -8.09 -15.35
N GLU A 82 -14.41 -7.20 -15.40
CA GLU A 82 -14.47 -5.82 -14.91
C GLU A 82 -13.95 -4.86 -15.99
N PRO A 83 -14.69 -4.67 -17.09
CA PRO A 83 -14.27 -3.75 -18.13
C PRO A 83 -14.09 -2.33 -17.60
N ARG A 84 -12.92 -1.74 -17.86
CA ARG A 84 -12.56 -0.38 -17.43
C ARG A 84 -11.76 0.31 -18.52
N ASN A 85 -11.92 1.63 -18.62
CA ASN A 85 -10.98 2.48 -19.36
C ASN A 85 -10.20 3.36 -18.40
N GLY A 86 -8.89 3.47 -18.62
CA GLY A 86 -8.01 4.37 -17.87
C GLY A 86 -6.76 3.70 -17.33
N ALA A 87 -6.14 4.34 -16.34
CA ALA A 87 -4.83 3.97 -15.80
C ALA A 87 -4.68 4.43 -14.35
N ARG A 88 -3.66 3.91 -13.65
CA ARG A 88 -3.28 4.41 -12.33
C ARG A 88 -2.51 5.71 -12.46
N TYR A 89 -2.76 6.66 -11.56
CA TYR A 89 -2.10 7.96 -11.55
C TYR A 89 -1.52 8.29 -10.17
N ILE A 90 -0.57 9.22 -10.15
CA ILE A 90 -0.06 9.87 -8.95
C ILE A 90 -0.76 11.22 -8.85
N LEU A 91 -1.66 11.37 -7.87
CA LEU A 91 -2.27 12.66 -7.56
C LEU A 91 -1.38 13.39 -6.55
N SER A 92 -1.06 14.65 -6.81
CA SER A 92 -0.37 15.47 -5.81
C SER A 92 -1.02 16.83 -5.59
N ALA A 93 -0.80 17.38 -4.41
CA ALA A 93 -1.25 18.71 -4.01
C ALA A 93 -0.13 19.47 -3.29
N LYS A 94 0.14 20.69 -3.72
CA LYS A 94 0.90 21.66 -2.93
C LYS A 94 -0.09 22.38 -2.03
N ILE A 95 0.03 22.20 -0.72
CA ILE A 95 -0.88 22.75 0.28
C ILE A 95 -0.15 23.83 1.07
N LYS A 96 -0.75 25.01 1.19
CA LYS A 96 -0.23 26.12 1.99
C LYS A 96 -1.01 26.22 3.30
N PRO A 97 -0.57 25.55 4.38
CA PRO A 97 -1.37 25.48 5.60
C PRO A 97 -1.45 26.83 6.34
N TRP A 98 -0.39 27.64 6.30
CA TRP A 98 -0.36 28.98 6.90
C TRP A 98 0.55 29.91 6.10
N MET A 99 0.31 31.22 6.15
CA MET A 99 1.08 32.20 5.35
C MET A 99 2.59 32.15 5.63
N ASP A 100 2.98 31.99 6.90
CA ASP A 100 4.37 31.99 7.38
C ASP A 100 5.02 30.60 7.38
N LYS A 101 4.30 29.55 7.00
CA LYS A 101 4.80 28.17 7.00
C LYS A 101 5.16 27.68 5.61
N PRO A 102 6.13 26.77 5.47
CA PRO A 102 6.44 26.17 4.17
C PRO A 102 5.23 25.45 3.59
N GLU A 103 5.19 25.35 2.27
CA GLU A 103 4.22 24.49 1.60
C GLU A 103 4.51 23.02 1.91
N VAL A 104 3.45 22.23 1.97
CA VAL A 104 3.51 20.78 2.13
C VAL A 104 3.13 20.13 0.81
N LEU A 105 3.97 19.23 0.32
CA LEU A 105 3.67 18.44 -0.87
C LEU A 105 3.05 17.11 -0.47
N VAL A 106 1.80 16.89 -0.87
CA VAL A 106 1.04 15.68 -0.56
C VAL A 106 0.85 14.86 -1.81
N TYR A 107 1.18 13.58 -1.76
CA TYR A 107 0.91 12.59 -2.80
C TYR A 107 -0.20 11.64 -2.32
N ASN A 108 -1.09 11.26 -3.23
CA ASN A 108 -2.04 10.19 -3.07
C ASN A 108 -1.99 9.26 -4.29
N THR A 109 -1.96 7.96 -4.07
CA THR A 109 -1.89 6.94 -5.13
C THR A 109 -2.73 5.73 -4.79
N HIS A 110 -3.14 5.01 -5.82
CA HIS A 110 -3.72 3.68 -5.66
C HIS A 110 -3.01 2.73 -6.64
N PHE A 111 -2.26 1.74 -6.14
CA PHE A 111 -1.51 0.83 -6.99
C PHE A 111 -2.36 -0.28 -7.58
N GLU A 112 -1.85 -0.90 -8.64
CA GLU A 112 -2.55 -1.99 -9.30
C GLU A 112 -2.61 -3.23 -8.39
N CYS A 113 -3.80 -3.81 -8.28
CA CYS A 113 -4.03 -5.04 -7.53
C CYS A 113 -3.85 -6.27 -8.43
N PHE A 114 -4.17 -6.19 -9.72
CA PHE A 114 -4.02 -7.25 -10.71
C PHE A 114 -2.59 -7.32 -11.29
N THR A 115 -1.62 -7.40 -10.39
CA THR A 115 -0.20 -7.54 -10.74
C THR A 115 0.55 -8.31 -9.66
N GLY A 116 1.78 -8.71 -9.93
CA GLY A 116 2.69 -9.23 -8.92
C GLY A 116 3.35 -8.13 -8.10
N VAL A 117 4.17 -8.53 -7.13
CA VAL A 117 4.94 -7.61 -6.27
C VAL A 117 5.81 -6.66 -7.12
N SER A 118 6.36 -7.15 -8.23
CA SER A 118 7.19 -6.37 -9.15
C SER A 118 6.46 -5.17 -9.77
N GLY A 119 5.20 -5.33 -10.17
CA GLY A 119 4.42 -4.23 -10.75
C GLY A 119 4.19 -3.10 -9.75
N ARG A 120 3.82 -3.46 -8.52
CA ARG A 120 3.66 -2.49 -7.42
C ARG A 120 4.98 -1.84 -7.01
N ILE A 121 6.10 -2.57 -7.06
CA ILE A 121 7.43 -1.99 -6.84
C ILE A 121 7.79 -0.99 -7.94
N GLY A 122 7.43 -1.24 -9.19
CA GLY A 122 7.61 -0.28 -10.29
C GLY A 122 6.83 1.01 -10.02
N GLN A 123 5.53 0.91 -9.70
CA GLN A 123 4.71 2.08 -9.34
C GLN A 123 5.24 2.82 -8.10
N PHE A 124 5.73 2.08 -7.10
CA PHE A 124 6.39 2.69 -5.95
C PHE A 124 7.69 3.41 -6.32
N SER A 125 8.47 2.84 -7.25
CA SER A 125 9.70 3.46 -7.75
C SER A 125 9.42 4.79 -8.45
N ASP A 126 8.40 4.84 -9.30
CA ASP A 126 7.98 6.05 -10.02
C ASP A 126 7.62 7.16 -9.02
N LEU A 127 6.78 6.83 -8.03
CA LEU A 127 6.36 7.73 -6.95
C LEU A 127 7.54 8.24 -6.10
N VAL A 128 8.42 7.34 -5.67
CA VAL A 128 9.58 7.70 -4.84
C VAL A 128 10.55 8.57 -5.64
N GLN A 129 10.74 8.30 -6.93
CA GLN A 129 11.59 9.13 -7.79
C GLN A 129 11.04 10.55 -7.92
N MET A 130 9.73 10.72 -8.06
CA MET A 130 9.08 12.04 -8.06
C MET A 130 9.27 12.75 -6.72
N SER A 131 8.89 12.08 -5.62
CA SER A 131 9.07 12.62 -4.25
C SER A 131 10.50 13.06 -3.99
N PHE A 132 11.49 12.25 -4.39
CA PHE A 132 12.90 12.53 -4.18
C PHE A 132 13.40 13.72 -5.01
N LYS A 133 12.94 13.90 -6.25
CA LYS A 133 13.28 15.07 -7.08
C LYS A 133 12.79 16.38 -6.44
N GLU A 134 11.63 16.34 -5.79
CA GLU A 134 11.00 17.51 -5.17
C GLU A 134 11.47 17.80 -3.74
N LYS A 135 12.28 16.93 -3.12
CA LYS A 135 12.59 17.00 -1.68
C LYS A 135 13.33 18.26 -1.24
N GLU A 136 14.13 18.87 -2.11
CA GLU A 136 14.88 20.09 -1.77
C GLU A 136 13.96 21.32 -1.78
N SER A 137 13.01 21.37 -2.72
CA SER A 137 12.00 22.43 -2.84
C SER A 137 10.88 22.26 -1.81
N PHE A 138 10.49 21.02 -1.55
CA PHE A 138 9.41 20.63 -0.65
C PHE A 138 9.96 19.59 0.35
N PRO A 139 10.65 20.04 1.41
CA PRO A 139 11.21 19.12 2.41
C PRO A 139 10.15 18.49 3.32
N HIS A 140 8.95 19.07 3.35
CA HIS A 140 7.78 18.54 4.06
C HIS A 140 6.87 17.82 3.06
N GLN A 141 6.92 16.49 3.08
CA GLN A 141 6.15 15.66 2.16
C GLN A 141 5.31 14.63 2.88
N LEU A 142 4.16 14.32 2.30
CA LEU A 142 3.27 13.26 2.74
C LEU A 142 2.97 12.37 1.53
N VAL A 143 3.05 11.06 1.69
CA VAL A 143 2.69 10.09 0.66
C VAL A 143 1.69 9.12 1.25
N PHE A 144 0.47 9.17 0.74
CA PHE A 144 -0.66 8.39 1.20
C PHE A 144 -1.20 7.49 0.09
N GLY A 145 -1.95 6.46 0.49
CA GLY A 145 -2.82 5.73 -0.41
C GLY A 145 -2.75 4.22 -0.26
N ASP A 146 -3.58 3.56 -1.07
CA ASP A 146 -3.67 2.11 -1.14
C ASP A 146 -2.62 1.57 -2.12
N MET A 147 -1.56 0.99 -1.59
CA MET A 147 -0.49 0.41 -2.38
C MET A 147 -0.73 -1.06 -2.74
N ASN A 148 -1.87 -1.64 -2.36
CA ASN A 148 -2.28 -3.00 -2.70
C ASN A 148 -1.21 -4.07 -2.36
N THR A 149 -0.47 -3.88 -1.27
CA THR A 149 0.58 -4.80 -0.82
C THR A 149 0.01 -6.04 -0.12
N PHE A 150 -0.67 -6.91 -0.86
CA PHE A 150 -1.37 -8.08 -0.31
C PHE A 150 -0.90 -9.43 -0.86
N ALA A 151 0.25 -9.51 -1.54
CA ALA A 151 0.79 -10.77 -2.08
C ALA A 151 1.34 -11.75 -1.03
N HIS A 152 0.49 -12.20 -0.10
CA HIS A 152 0.80 -13.15 0.95
C HIS A 152 -0.41 -13.99 1.34
N SER A 153 -0.24 -14.84 2.36
CA SER A 153 -1.26 -15.82 2.78
C SER A 153 -1.81 -16.60 1.57
N ILE A 154 -3.12 -16.81 1.49
CA ILE A 154 -3.75 -17.50 0.36
C ILE A 154 -3.77 -16.66 -0.93
N ALA A 155 -3.71 -15.33 -0.84
CA ALA A 155 -3.70 -14.45 -2.02
C ALA A 155 -2.49 -14.72 -2.93
N ARG A 156 -1.37 -15.13 -2.33
CA ARG A 156 -0.17 -15.64 -3.02
C ARG A 156 -0.46 -16.75 -4.04
N LEU A 157 -1.51 -17.54 -3.83
CA LEU A 157 -1.93 -18.63 -4.71
C LEU A 157 -2.75 -18.12 -5.91
N SER A 158 -3.20 -16.86 -5.89
CA SER A 158 -3.89 -16.25 -7.03
C SER A 158 -2.93 -15.94 -8.17
N PRO A 159 -3.11 -16.52 -9.36
CA PRO A 159 -2.36 -16.12 -10.54
C PRO A 159 -2.77 -14.72 -11.06
N LYS A 160 -3.88 -14.16 -10.57
CA LYS A 160 -4.37 -12.82 -10.96
C LYS A 160 -3.68 -11.71 -10.16
N TYR A 161 -3.58 -11.89 -8.84
CA TYR A 161 -3.08 -10.85 -7.92
C TYR A 161 -1.62 -11.04 -7.49
N CYS A 162 -1.01 -12.15 -7.90
CA CYS A 162 0.37 -12.53 -7.59
C CYS A 162 0.97 -13.21 -8.81
N CYS A 163 0.97 -12.52 -9.96
CA CYS A 163 1.28 -13.10 -11.26
C CYS A 163 2.79 -13.22 -11.58
N ASP A 164 3.67 -12.89 -10.63
CA ASP A 164 5.13 -12.91 -10.83
C ASP A 164 5.86 -13.92 -9.94
N MET A 165 7.19 -14.00 -10.12
CA MET A 165 8.04 -14.91 -9.36
C MET A 165 8.12 -14.61 -7.85
N TYR A 166 7.77 -13.40 -7.42
CA TYR A 166 7.84 -13.03 -6.00
C TYR A 166 6.75 -13.72 -5.18
N ARG A 167 5.70 -14.23 -5.83
CA ARG A 167 4.75 -15.14 -5.20
C ARG A 167 5.40 -16.37 -4.57
N PHE A 168 6.55 -16.84 -5.06
CA PHE A 168 7.28 -17.96 -4.44
C PHE A 168 8.53 -17.48 -3.69
N ARG A 169 9.14 -16.37 -4.13
CA ARG A 169 10.35 -15.85 -3.49
C ARG A 169 10.11 -15.10 -2.18
N SER A 170 8.87 -14.76 -1.86
CA SER A 170 8.50 -14.13 -0.58
C SER A 170 7.75 -15.07 0.37
N ILE A 171 7.86 -16.40 0.22
CA ILE A 171 7.31 -17.36 1.20
C ILE A 171 7.82 -17.00 2.61
N PHE A 172 6.92 -17.12 3.61
CA PHE A 172 7.09 -16.68 5.01
C PHE A 172 7.13 -15.16 5.25
N LEU A 173 7.00 -14.35 4.20
CA LEU A 173 6.87 -12.90 4.29
C LEU A 173 5.47 -12.47 3.83
N SER A 174 4.92 -11.47 4.52
CA SER A 174 3.92 -10.61 3.91
C SER A 174 4.57 -9.73 2.84
N GLU A 175 3.79 -9.20 1.90
CA GLU A 175 4.34 -8.25 0.94
C GLU A 175 4.92 -6.98 1.62
N PRO A 176 4.27 -6.39 2.64
CA PRO A 176 4.88 -5.31 3.44
C PRO A 176 6.21 -5.70 4.08
N GLU A 177 6.32 -6.90 4.67
CA GLU A 177 7.59 -7.41 5.21
C GLU A 177 8.66 -7.51 4.10
N PHE A 178 8.27 -7.99 2.92
CA PHE A 178 9.16 -8.08 1.78
C PHE A 178 9.68 -6.70 1.35
N TRP A 179 8.84 -5.67 1.31
CA TRP A 179 9.24 -4.30 0.99
C TRP A 179 10.27 -3.77 2.00
N TYR A 180 10.05 -3.97 3.30
CA TYR A 180 11.06 -3.59 4.30
C TYR A 180 12.40 -4.28 4.08
N LEU A 181 12.41 -5.57 3.77
CA LEU A 181 13.66 -6.30 3.57
C LEU A 181 14.36 -5.97 2.25
N LYS A 182 13.61 -5.64 1.19
CA LYS A 182 14.12 -5.58 -0.19
C LYS A 182 14.15 -4.17 -0.80
N ILE A 183 13.42 -3.22 -0.24
CA ILE A 183 13.35 -1.84 -0.72
C ILE A 183 13.94 -0.91 0.35
N PHE A 184 13.39 -0.95 1.57
CA PHE A 184 13.82 -0.10 2.69
C PHE A 184 15.08 -0.63 3.41
N GLY A 185 15.63 -1.77 3.00
CA GLY A 185 16.83 -2.36 3.58
C GLY A 185 18.11 -2.02 2.82
N LYS A 186 19.23 -1.85 3.53
CA LYS A 186 20.59 -1.59 2.96
C LYS A 186 21.04 -2.63 1.91
N ASN A 187 20.43 -3.81 1.91
CA ASN A 187 20.72 -4.94 1.00
C ASN A 187 19.59 -5.15 -0.03
N GLY A 188 18.84 -4.09 -0.36
CA GLY A 188 17.71 -4.17 -1.29
C GLY A 188 18.05 -4.74 -2.67
N LEU A 189 17.06 -5.37 -3.31
CA LEU A 189 17.20 -6.11 -4.58
C LEU A 189 17.60 -5.21 -5.76
N LEU A 190 17.30 -3.91 -5.69
CA LEU A 190 17.51 -2.95 -6.78
C LEU A 190 18.89 -2.27 -6.72
N LYS A 191 19.94 -3.04 -6.37
CA LYS A 191 21.35 -2.63 -6.52
C LYS A 191 21.90 -2.89 -7.93
N GLN A 192 21.10 -3.47 -8.82
CA GLN A 192 21.52 -3.88 -10.16
C GLN A 192 21.10 -2.86 -11.21
N ASN A 193 21.83 -1.75 -11.29
CA ASN A 193 22.30 -1.12 -12.54
C ASN A 193 23.17 0.08 -12.16
N LYS A 194 24.49 -0.09 -12.32
CA LYS A 194 25.57 0.84 -11.87
C LYS A 194 25.63 2.17 -12.63
N THR A 195 24.58 2.57 -13.34
CA THR A 195 24.58 3.76 -14.21
C THR A 195 23.57 4.83 -13.80
N GLU A 196 22.71 4.58 -12.81
CA GLU A 196 21.82 5.60 -12.27
C GLU A 196 22.09 5.86 -10.79
N GLU A 197 22.17 7.15 -10.46
CA GLU A 197 22.99 7.71 -9.38
C GLU A 197 22.53 7.38 -7.94
N TYR A 198 21.40 6.70 -7.75
CA TYR A 198 20.93 6.26 -6.42
C TYR A 198 20.07 5.00 -6.52
N THR A 199 20.28 4.05 -5.59
CA THR A 199 19.40 2.89 -5.38
C THR A 199 18.02 3.34 -4.87
N LEU A 200 16.96 2.54 -5.12
CA LEU A 200 15.63 2.83 -4.58
C LEU A 200 15.67 2.99 -3.04
N TYR A 201 16.50 2.21 -2.36
CA TYR A 201 16.74 2.34 -0.92
C TYR A 201 17.14 3.77 -0.54
N GLU A 202 18.16 4.34 -1.20
CA GLU A 202 18.65 5.69 -0.91
C GLU A 202 17.59 6.75 -1.18
N LYS A 203 16.78 6.57 -2.23
CA LYS A 203 15.67 7.45 -2.55
C LYS A 203 14.51 7.33 -1.55
N THR A 204 14.40 6.24 -0.79
CA THR A 204 13.36 6.08 0.25
C THR A 204 13.79 6.55 1.64
N LEU A 205 15.06 6.91 1.85
CA LEU A 205 15.57 7.19 3.20
C LEU A 205 14.91 8.39 3.89
N HIS A 206 14.33 9.32 3.13
CA HIS A 206 13.61 10.47 3.68
C HIS A 206 12.15 10.16 4.03
N LEU A 207 11.64 9.00 3.62
CA LEU A 207 10.26 8.56 3.84
C LEU A 207 10.19 7.61 5.04
N TYR A 208 9.19 7.85 5.90
CA TYR A 208 8.93 7.03 7.07
C TYR A 208 7.44 6.76 7.24
N ASP A 209 7.05 5.50 7.34
CA ASP A 209 5.70 5.09 7.73
C ASP A 209 5.71 4.68 9.21
N PRO A 210 4.88 5.30 10.08
CA PRO A 210 4.89 4.97 11.50
C PRO A 210 4.27 3.60 11.84
N TYR A 211 3.43 3.07 10.95
CA TYR A 211 2.63 1.88 11.19
C TYR A 211 3.42 0.56 11.04
N ASP A 212 3.11 -0.39 11.92
CA ASP A 212 3.35 -1.84 11.90
C ASP A 212 3.16 -2.53 10.52
N PRO A 213 4.15 -2.93 9.68
CA PRO A 213 3.84 -3.66 8.44
C PRO A 213 3.13 -5.01 8.66
N ILE A 214 3.08 -5.50 9.90
CA ILE A 214 2.53 -6.78 10.29
C ILE A 214 1.33 -6.58 11.23
N SER A 215 1.49 -5.78 12.29
CA SER A 215 0.44 -5.58 13.28
C SER A 215 -0.67 -4.65 12.81
N ASP A 216 -0.33 -3.65 12.00
CA ASP A 216 -1.23 -2.57 11.63
C ASP A 216 -1.82 -2.84 10.24
N TYR A 217 -2.48 -3.98 10.13
CA TYR A 217 -3.20 -4.37 8.92
C TYR A 217 -4.36 -3.40 8.67
N THR A 218 -4.63 -3.15 7.39
CA THR A 218 -5.64 -2.20 6.95
C THR A 218 -6.79 -2.86 6.22
N ILE A 219 -6.65 -4.13 5.82
CA ILE A 219 -7.73 -4.95 5.29
C ILE A 219 -7.80 -6.31 5.98
N GLU A 220 -9.00 -6.86 6.07
CA GLU A 220 -9.27 -8.22 6.53
C GLU A 220 -10.31 -8.89 5.63
N ASN A 221 -10.08 -10.15 5.24
CA ASN A 221 -11.06 -10.92 4.46
C ASN A 221 -11.26 -12.35 4.99
N HIS A 222 -12.28 -13.02 4.44
CA HIS A 222 -12.55 -14.45 4.59
C HIS A 222 -12.46 -14.97 6.04
N MET A 223 -13.24 -14.40 6.96
CA MET A 223 -13.23 -14.80 8.39
C MET A 223 -11.84 -14.70 9.04
N GLY A 224 -10.99 -13.78 8.57
CA GLY A 224 -9.65 -13.54 9.10
C GLY A 224 -8.52 -14.34 8.43
N LEU A 225 -8.81 -15.10 7.36
CA LEU A 225 -7.79 -15.88 6.64
C LEU A 225 -6.78 -15.02 5.89
N MET A 226 -7.10 -13.75 5.61
CA MET A 226 -6.14 -12.76 5.14
C MET A 226 -6.25 -11.50 5.98
N LYS A 227 -5.09 -11.05 6.48
CA LYS A 227 -4.90 -9.70 7.02
C LYS A 227 -3.70 -9.11 6.30
N ALA A 228 -3.86 -7.91 5.78
CA ALA A 228 -2.80 -7.22 5.05
C ALA A 228 -2.79 -5.74 5.40
N LYS A 229 -1.59 -5.18 5.55
CA LYS A 229 -1.40 -3.74 5.41
C LYS A 229 -1.27 -3.46 3.91
N VAL A 230 -2.23 -2.75 3.36
CA VAL A 230 -2.23 -2.31 1.96
C VAL A 230 -2.17 -0.79 1.84
N ASP A 231 -2.62 -0.08 2.87
CA ASP A 231 -2.56 1.38 2.95
C ASP A 231 -1.29 1.84 3.67
N TRP A 232 -0.66 2.89 3.14
CA TRP A 232 0.61 3.41 3.63
C TRP A 232 0.55 4.92 3.87
N THR A 233 1.35 5.39 4.84
CA THR A 233 1.41 6.80 5.22
C THR A 233 2.83 7.28 5.45
N PHE A 234 3.57 7.42 4.35
CA PHE A 234 4.95 7.91 4.47
C PHE A 234 4.98 9.41 4.72
N VAL A 235 5.82 9.82 5.66
CA VAL A 235 6.06 11.21 6.02
C VAL A 235 7.53 11.59 5.83
N SER A 236 7.77 12.83 5.44
CA SER A 236 9.11 13.42 5.33
C SER A 236 9.12 14.83 5.90
N GLY A 237 10.14 15.16 6.71
CA GLY A 237 10.26 16.47 7.35
C GLY A 237 9.27 16.75 8.49
N PHE A 238 8.51 15.75 8.94
CA PHE A 238 7.55 15.91 10.04
C PHE A 238 8.03 15.22 11.31
N ASN A 239 7.64 15.79 12.46
CA ASN A 239 7.59 15.05 13.70
C ASN A 239 6.23 14.34 13.79
N VAL A 240 6.25 13.02 13.90
CA VAL A 240 5.06 12.23 14.21
C VAL A 240 4.80 12.30 15.72
N ASN A 241 3.74 13.01 16.11
CA ASN A 241 3.36 13.16 17.53
C ASN A 241 2.57 11.92 18.00
N SER A 242 1.59 11.51 17.19
CA SER A 242 0.78 10.33 17.42
C SER A 242 0.20 9.81 16.10
N PHE A 243 -0.27 8.56 16.11
CA PHE A 243 -0.96 7.94 14.99
C PHE A 243 -1.94 6.90 15.51
N CYS A 244 -3.01 6.64 14.77
CA CYS A 244 -3.99 5.61 15.10
C CYS A 244 -4.64 5.01 13.85
N THR A 245 -5.35 3.90 14.03
CA THR A 245 -6.25 3.32 13.04
C THR A 245 -7.70 3.50 13.50
N LEU A 246 -8.61 3.72 12.56
CA LEU A 246 -10.05 3.75 12.80
C LEU A 246 -10.75 2.73 11.88
N ASN A 247 -12.04 2.47 12.13
CA ASN A 247 -12.82 1.44 11.43
C ASN A 247 -12.33 0.00 11.72
N ASP A 248 -12.02 -0.31 12.98
CA ASP A 248 -11.47 -1.63 13.39
C ASP A 248 -12.37 -2.83 13.10
N HIS A 249 -13.66 -2.59 12.86
CA HIS A 249 -14.67 -3.61 12.56
C HIS A 249 -15.14 -3.58 11.11
N PHE A 250 -14.52 -2.78 10.24
CA PHE A 250 -14.81 -2.73 8.81
C PHE A 250 -16.30 -2.42 8.49
N LEU A 251 -16.95 -1.63 9.35
CA LEU A 251 -18.37 -1.31 9.22
C LEU A 251 -18.64 -0.28 8.11
N PHE A 252 -17.68 0.58 7.82
CA PHE A 252 -17.84 1.70 6.89
C PHE A 252 -17.06 1.55 5.58
N SER A 253 -16.10 0.64 5.56
CA SER A 253 -15.23 0.29 4.43
C SER A 253 -14.54 -1.04 4.76
N ASP A 254 -14.18 -1.77 3.73
CA ASP A 254 -13.27 -2.92 3.78
C ASP A 254 -11.83 -2.55 4.12
N HIS A 255 -11.51 -1.25 4.17
CA HIS A 255 -10.25 -0.69 4.65
C HIS A 255 -10.38 0.02 6.00
N LYS A 256 -9.31 0.00 6.79
CA LYS A 256 -9.13 0.87 7.96
C LYS A 256 -8.67 2.26 7.54
N LEU A 257 -9.09 3.26 8.30
CA LEU A 257 -8.58 4.63 8.14
C LEU A 257 -7.28 4.80 8.96
N LEU A 258 -6.21 5.27 8.31
CA LEU A 258 -4.96 5.65 8.95
C LEU A 258 -4.95 7.16 9.26
N CYS A 259 -4.76 7.52 10.53
CA CYS A 259 -4.74 8.90 11.00
C CYS A 259 -3.39 9.26 11.65
N LEU A 260 -2.82 10.40 11.27
CA LEU A 260 -1.59 10.93 11.85
C LEU A 260 -1.81 12.32 12.44
N ASP A 261 -1.17 12.56 13.58
CA ASP A 261 -0.95 13.89 14.13
C ASP A 261 0.52 14.28 13.95
N LEU A 262 0.75 15.36 13.19
CA LEU A 262 2.06 15.76 12.71
C LEU A 262 2.36 17.21 13.07
N THR A 263 3.61 17.50 13.40
CA THR A 263 4.14 18.86 13.48
C THR A 263 5.28 19.04 12.48
N LEU A 264 5.41 20.25 11.93
CA LEU A 264 6.57 20.61 11.10
C LEU A 264 7.83 20.50 11.96
N GLY A 265 8.80 19.69 11.51
CA GLY A 265 10.09 19.55 12.17
C GLY A 265 11.21 20.22 11.37
N ASP A 266 12.43 20.22 11.92
CA ASP A 266 13.61 20.50 11.08
C ASP A 266 13.82 19.32 10.11
N PRO A 267 13.82 19.53 8.78
CA PRO A 267 13.86 18.44 7.83
C PRO A 267 15.07 17.50 7.97
N LYS A 268 16.24 18.05 8.32
CA LYS A 268 17.47 17.26 8.49
C LYS A 268 17.37 16.36 9.73
N THR A 269 16.91 16.93 10.83
CA THR A 269 16.69 16.21 12.09
C THR A 269 15.63 15.13 11.93
N CYS A 270 14.50 15.44 11.27
CA CYS A 270 13.45 14.48 10.95
C CYS A 270 13.98 13.36 10.06
N ALA A 271 14.71 13.67 8.99
CA ALA A 271 15.29 12.66 8.09
C ALA A 271 16.23 11.69 8.84
N GLN A 272 17.07 12.20 9.74
CA GLN A 272 17.94 11.35 10.56
C GLN A 272 17.13 10.43 11.50
N LYS A 273 16.11 10.98 12.17
CA LYS A 273 15.21 10.20 13.05
C LYS A 273 14.47 9.12 12.27
N HIS A 274 13.88 9.49 11.13
CA HIS A 274 13.17 8.59 10.23
C HIS A 274 14.07 7.44 9.75
N ARG A 275 15.30 7.73 9.34
CA ARG A 275 16.28 6.70 8.97
C ARG A 275 16.53 5.69 10.10
N ILE A 276 16.70 6.17 11.33
CA ILE A 276 16.90 5.28 12.49
C ILE A 276 15.67 4.38 12.69
N GLN A 277 14.47 4.93 12.59
CA GLN A 277 13.22 4.19 12.76
C GLN A 277 13.02 3.15 11.65
N VAL A 278 13.32 3.49 10.40
CA VAL A 278 13.31 2.55 9.26
C VAL A 278 14.31 1.41 9.48
N GLU A 279 15.54 1.71 9.94
CA GLU A 279 16.54 0.69 10.24
C GLU A 279 16.13 -0.21 11.41
N GLN A 280 15.52 0.33 12.46
CA GLN A 280 14.94 -0.45 13.57
C GLN A 280 13.83 -1.37 13.06
N ARG A 281 12.94 -0.87 12.20
CA ARG A 281 11.84 -1.68 11.63
C ARG A 281 12.37 -2.79 10.73
N TYR A 282 13.33 -2.49 9.88
CA TYR A 282 14.03 -3.49 9.05
C TYR A 282 14.60 -4.62 9.92
N ASN A 283 15.30 -4.29 11.01
CA ASN A 283 15.86 -5.29 11.90
C ASN A 283 14.77 -6.14 12.59
N SER A 284 13.68 -5.51 13.02
CA SER A 284 12.52 -6.22 13.59
C SER A 284 11.92 -7.23 12.60
N VAL A 285 11.65 -6.80 11.37
CA VAL A 285 11.11 -7.67 10.29
C VAL A 285 12.09 -8.79 9.97
N ARG A 286 13.39 -8.48 9.84
CA ARG A 286 14.44 -9.46 9.57
C ARG A 286 14.50 -10.54 10.65
N ASN A 287 14.45 -10.15 11.92
CA ASN A 287 14.50 -11.09 13.04
C ASN A 287 13.28 -12.02 13.02
N ARG A 288 12.07 -11.47 12.82
CA ARG A 288 10.84 -12.27 12.68
C ARG A 288 10.92 -13.26 11.52
N TYR A 289 11.46 -12.83 10.37
CA TYR A 289 11.66 -13.71 9.23
C TYR A 289 12.60 -14.88 9.55
N HIS A 290 13.76 -14.61 10.16
CA HIS A 290 14.69 -15.68 10.58
C HIS A 290 14.03 -16.65 11.56
N SER A 291 13.23 -16.16 12.51
CA SER A 291 12.46 -17.02 13.42
C SER A 291 11.45 -17.91 12.68
N LYS A 292 10.68 -17.36 11.74
CA LYS A 292 9.73 -18.14 10.92
C LYS A 292 10.43 -19.23 10.12
N VAL A 293 11.57 -18.90 9.49
CA VAL A 293 12.38 -19.87 8.72
C VAL A 293 12.95 -20.96 9.62
N ALA A 294 13.49 -20.60 10.79
CA ALA A 294 14.04 -21.57 11.74
C ALA A 294 12.96 -22.57 12.22
N ILE A 295 11.76 -22.06 12.54
CA ILE A 295 10.62 -22.92 12.92
C ILE A 295 10.25 -23.86 11.78
N ALA A 296 10.12 -23.35 10.56
CA ALA A 296 9.76 -24.17 9.40
C ALA A 296 10.79 -25.29 9.14
N LEU A 297 12.08 -24.98 9.21
CA LEU A 297 13.15 -25.96 9.06
C LEU A 297 13.11 -27.02 10.18
N ALA A 298 12.92 -26.61 11.42
CA ALA A 298 12.80 -27.53 12.55
C ALA A 298 11.61 -28.48 12.39
N THR A 299 10.46 -27.97 11.93
CA THR A 299 9.27 -28.80 11.64
C THR A 299 9.55 -29.83 10.54
N VAL A 300 10.16 -29.42 9.43
CA VAL A 300 10.50 -30.33 8.32
C VAL A 300 11.46 -31.43 8.78
N CYS A 301 12.53 -31.07 9.51
CA CYS A 301 13.48 -32.03 10.06
C CYS A 301 12.80 -32.99 11.06
N GLY A 302 11.92 -32.47 11.91
CA GLY A 302 11.15 -33.27 12.87
C GLY A 302 10.26 -34.30 12.18
N LEU A 303 9.49 -33.89 11.17
CA LEU A 303 8.65 -34.79 10.38
C LEU A 303 9.47 -35.84 9.64
N ALA A 304 10.58 -35.46 9.00
CA ALA A 304 11.47 -36.39 8.34
C ALA A 304 11.99 -37.46 9.31
N SER A 305 12.37 -37.08 10.53
CA SER A 305 12.85 -38.02 11.55
C SER A 305 11.79 -39.06 11.97
N LEU A 306 10.51 -38.68 11.97
CA LEU A 306 9.40 -39.60 12.25
C LEU A 306 9.21 -40.61 11.10
N PHE A 307 9.30 -40.17 9.85
CA PHE A 307 9.23 -41.06 8.69
C PHE A 307 10.38 -42.07 8.65
N PHE A 308 11.62 -41.66 8.96
CA PHE A 308 12.76 -42.58 8.98
C PHE A 308 12.68 -43.62 10.10
N LYS A 309 12.16 -43.27 11.29
CA LYS A 309 11.93 -44.25 12.37
C LYS A 309 10.86 -45.29 12.01
N SER A 310 9.81 -44.88 11.30
CA SER A 310 8.77 -45.79 10.82
C SER A 310 9.29 -46.77 9.76
N ALA A 311 10.23 -46.35 8.92
CA ALA A 311 10.80 -47.21 7.87
C ALA A 311 11.83 -48.23 8.41
N SER A 312 12.46 -47.95 9.55
CA SER A 312 13.42 -48.88 10.19
C SER A 312 12.78 -49.94 11.08
N SER A 313 11.46 -49.89 11.28
CA SER A 313 10.70 -50.82 12.16
C SER A 313 9.79 -51.80 11.40
N SER A 314 9.89 -51.82 10.07
CA SER A 314 9.25 -52.76 9.14
C SER A 314 10.30 -53.62 8.46
#